data_AF-A0A9J6PRN4-F1
#
_entry.id   AF-A0A9J6PRN4-F1
#
_cell.length_a   1.000
_cell.length_b   1.000
_cell.length_c   1.000
_cell.angle_alpha   90.00
_cell.angle_beta   90.00
_cell.angle_gamma   90.00
#
_symmetry.space_group_name_H-M   'P 1'
#
loop_
_entity.id
_entity.type
_entity.pdbx_description
1 polymer ?
#
loop_
_entity_poly.entity_id
_entity_poly.type
_entity_poly.pdbx_seq_one_letter_code
_entity_poly.pdbx_strand_id
1 'polypeptide(L)'
;MITGFGNNVVSSLASDITAAQTTFAVMPGTGELFARLLTTDIANPDSPHNIYAKLTLTDAQQSVFEICHLMAVSQDTLTVIRGQEETTAKGWSLNDAVANFATRGSEQNYVQIEQLQAGDFTTATAGGTANALTVSLPSTYFNNSGTEWQLKTPLIITPTAANTGGATLQVTLSGIVLGTFPLYKGHKRELDTGDLVSGVPFCCVLDQTKEFFNVINPTALYNYSVDQMYPVGIVIWFAQNKNPNLLFPGTTWVYIGENRVIRTAKADGTDILASGGADVVTLVPGNLPAHSHSFSANTSSFDYGTKTSSSFDYGTKTSNSAGAHTHNAWQFTLDGAVQSYRISLHDRWFGNNLTATNSAGAHTHTVVIGAHTHTVAIGAHSHSVSGSTESTGSGTALSVVNAYVKLMGWYRTA
;
A
#
# COMPACT_ATOMS: atom_id res chain seq x y z
N MET A 1 -10.33 57.04 2.72
CA MET A 1 -10.61 58.33 3.38
C MET A 1 -12.12 58.40 3.57
N ILE A 2 -12.60 58.87 4.71
CA ILE A 2 -14.04 59.02 4.99
C ILE A 2 -14.39 60.50 4.97
N THR A 3 -15.52 60.84 4.36
CA THR A 3 -16.06 62.20 4.39
C THR A 3 -16.89 62.35 5.65
N GLY A 4 -16.51 63.25 6.54
CA GLY A 4 -17.26 63.62 7.73
C GLY A 4 -18.45 64.51 7.38
N PHE A 5 -19.60 64.22 7.99
CA PHE A 5 -20.83 64.97 7.80
C PHE A 5 -21.58 65.12 9.12
N GLY A 6 -22.15 66.30 9.37
CA GLY A 6 -22.88 66.61 10.60
C GLY A 6 -24.21 67.29 10.31
N ASN A 7 -25.19 67.02 11.17
CA ASN A 7 -26.52 67.62 11.02
C ASN A 7 -26.47 69.12 11.30
N ASN A 8 -26.79 69.93 10.28
CA ASN A 8 -26.93 71.39 10.38
C ASN A 8 -25.71 72.10 10.99
N VAL A 9 -24.49 71.64 10.71
CA VAL A 9 -23.27 72.29 11.21
C VAL A 9 -23.01 73.58 10.45
N VAL A 10 -23.26 74.71 11.12
CA VAL A 10 -23.14 76.07 10.58
C VAL A 10 -22.56 77.01 11.65
N SER A 11 -21.69 77.92 11.21
CA SER A 11 -21.21 79.07 11.99
C SER A 11 -20.91 80.23 11.02
N SER A 12 -20.26 81.27 11.51
CA SER A 12 -19.75 82.38 10.73
C SER A 12 -18.27 82.64 11.02
N LEU A 13 -17.58 83.29 10.09
CA LEU A 13 -16.21 83.76 10.29
C LEU A 13 -16.16 84.80 11.41
N ALA A 14 -15.18 84.68 12.31
CA ALA A 14 -14.94 85.62 13.41
C ALA A 14 -14.06 86.82 13.00
N SER A 15 -13.55 86.85 11.77
CA SER A 15 -12.79 87.95 11.17
C SER A 15 -12.78 87.83 9.65
N ASP A 16 -12.41 88.91 8.97
CA ASP A 16 -12.09 88.85 7.55
C ASP A 16 -10.92 87.89 7.29
N ILE A 17 -10.96 87.18 6.17
CA ILE A 17 -9.90 86.28 5.71
C ILE A 17 -9.56 86.54 4.26
N THR A 18 -8.34 86.20 3.88
CA THR A 18 -7.79 86.29 2.53
C THR A 18 -7.82 84.93 1.83
N ALA A 19 -7.62 84.92 0.52
CA ALA A 19 -7.53 83.70 -0.28
C ALA A 19 -6.36 82.78 0.11
N ALA A 20 -5.29 83.34 0.69
CA ALA A 20 -4.07 82.60 1.04
C ALA A 20 -4.14 81.94 2.44
N GLN A 21 -5.07 82.37 3.29
CA GLN A 21 -5.19 81.82 4.64
C GLN A 21 -5.81 80.41 4.61
N THR A 22 -5.08 79.46 5.17
CA THR A 22 -5.51 78.06 5.37
C THR A 22 -5.99 77.79 6.79
N THR A 23 -5.90 78.78 7.67
CA THR A 23 -6.41 78.74 9.04
C THR A 23 -7.25 79.97 9.32
N PHE A 24 -8.44 79.78 9.88
CA PHE A 24 -9.32 80.90 10.24
C PHE A 24 -10.19 80.56 11.45
N ALA A 25 -10.61 81.60 12.17
CA ALA A 25 -11.48 81.47 13.34
C ALA A 25 -12.95 81.55 12.94
N VAL A 26 -13.77 80.67 13.52
CA VAL A 26 -15.23 80.77 13.52
C VAL A 26 -15.72 81.45 14.79
N MET A 27 -17.00 81.82 14.83
CA MET A 27 -17.58 82.48 16.01
C MET A 27 -17.32 81.68 17.30
N PRO A 28 -17.04 82.38 18.43
CA PRO A 28 -16.67 81.71 19.67
C PRO A 28 -17.67 80.63 20.12
N GLY A 29 -17.13 79.48 20.54
CA GLY A 29 -17.92 78.33 21.03
C GLY A 29 -18.55 77.48 19.93
N THR A 30 -18.25 77.73 18.66
CA THR A 30 -18.81 76.95 17.53
C THR A 30 -17.80 75.98 16.92
N GLY A 31 -16.51 76.08 17.25
CA GLY A 31 -15.47 75.19 16.76
C GLY A 31 -15.71 73.72 17.08
N GLU A 32 -16.29 73.41 18.25
CA GLU A 32 -16.62 72.04 18.66
C GLU A 32 -17.57 71.33 17.66
N LEU A 33 -18.48 72.08 17.02
CA LEU A 33 -19.38 71.54 16.00
C LEU A 33 -18.60 71.02 14.79
N PHE A 34 -17.55 71.73 14.38
CA PHE A 34 -16.67 71.34 13.29
C PHE A 34 -15.70 70.23 13.70
N ALA A 35 -15.24 70.22 14.96
CA ALA A 35 -14.36 69.16 15.47
C ALA A 35 -15.06 67.79 15.38
N ARG A 36 -16.36 67.73 15.64
CA ARG A 36 -17.17 66.51 15.49
C ARG A 36 -17.20 65.98 14.06
N LEU A 37 -17.05 66.83 13.04
CA LEU A 37 -16.99 66.40 11.64
C LEU A 37 -15.71 65.61 11.32
N LEU A 38 -14.69 65.69 12.17
CA LEU A 38 -13.44 64.93 12.03
C LEU A 38 -13.44 63.63 12.85
N THR A 39 -14.62 63.21 13.32
CA THR A 39 -14.84 61.96 14.05
C THR A 39 -15.86 61.09 13.31
N THR A 40 -15.87 59.78 13.60
CA THR A 40 -16.80 58.83 12.99
C THR A 40 -17.45 57.98 14.07
N ASP A 41 -18.77 57.79 13.99
CA ASP A 41 -19.51 56.92 14.91
C ASP A 41 -19.23 55.43 14.68
N ILE A 42 -18.83 55.07 13.45
CA ILE A 42 -18.51 53.70 13.04
C ILE A 42 -17.05 53.68 12.59
N ALA A 43 -16.23 52.93 13.33
CA ALA A 43 -14.82 52.77 13.02
C ALA A 43 -14.43 51.29 13.05
N ASN A 44 -13.60 50.88 12.09
CA ASN A 44 -12.94 49.58 12.11
C ASN A 44 -11.52 49.76 12.66
N PRO A 45 -11.17 49.19 13.83
CA PRO A 45 -9.84 49.35 14.42
C PRO A 45 -8.72 48.80 13.53
N ASP A 46 -9.01 47.79 12.70
CA ASP A 46 -8.03 47.15 11.83
C ASP A 46 -7.86 47.86 10.48
N SER A 47 -8.71 48.84 10.17
CA SER A 47 -8.67 49.60 8.93
C SER A 47 -8.85 51.09 9.20
N PRO A 48 -7.80 51.77 9.70
CA PRO A 48 -7.88 53.20 9.95
C PRO A 48 -8.11 53.95 8.64
N HIS A 49 -8.98 54.95 8.71
CA HIS A 49 -9.29 55.82 7.59
C HIS A 49 -9.01 57.27 7.99
N ASN A 50 -8.32 58.01 7.12
CA ASN A 50 -8.23 59.46 7.26
C ASN A 50 -9.63 60.07 7.10
N ILE A 51 -9.98 61.01 7.98
CA ILE A 51 -11.26 61.73 7.96
C ILE A 51 -10.98 63.19 7.60
N TYR A 52 -11.83 63.74 6.74
CA TYR A 52 -11.90 65.17 6.46
C TYR A 52 -13.36 65.55 6.29
N ALA A 53 -13.69 66.82 6.47
CA ALA A 53 -15.04 67.30 6.21
C ALA A 53 -15.04 68.35 5.11
N LYS A 54 -16.15 68.48 4.39
CA LYS A 54 -16.29 69.52 3.36
C LYS A 54 -17.00 70.71 3.96
N LEU A 55 -16.36 71.87 3.89
CA LEU A 55 -16.94 73.13 4.34
C LEU A 55 -17.27 73.98 3.12
N THR A 56 -18.39 74.67 3.19
CA THR A 56 -18.80 75.71 2.27
C THR A 56 -18.63 77.04 2.98
N LEU A 57 -17.76 77.89 2.44
CA LEU A 57 -17.75 79.31 2.76
C LEU A 57 -18.70 80.01 1.80
N THR A 58 -19.59 80.85 2.31
CA THR A 58 -20.56 81.57 1.48
C THR A 58 -20.97 82.89 2.10
N ASP A 59 -21.37 83.84 1.25
CA ASP A 59 -21.85 85.14 1.71
C ASP A 59 -23.25 85.01 2.33
N ALA A 60 -23.71 86.07 3.00
CA ALA A 60 -25.03 86.07 3.65
C ALA A 60 -26.20 85.80 2.70
N GLN A 61 -26.04 86.04 1.40
CA GLN A 61 -27.05 85.83 0.36
C GLN A 61 -26.95 84.45 -0.31
N GLN A 62 -25.94 83.65 0.03
CA GLN A 62 -25.57 82.40 -0.63
C GLN A 62 -25.38 82.55 -2.14
N SER A 63 -24.90 83.72 -2.58
CA SER A 63 -24.77 84.07 -3.99
C SER A 63 -23.47 83.56 -4.61
N VAL A 64 -22.44 83.39 -3.78
CA VAL A 64 -21.15 82.82 -4.17
C VAL A 64 -20.66 81.90 -3.06
N PHE A 65 -19.99 80.82 -3.44
CA PHE A 65 -19.47 79.83 -2.49
C PHE A 65 -18.04 79.38 -2.83
N GLU A 66 -17.35 78.86 -1.83
CA GLU A 66 -16.07 78.17 -1.95
C GLU A 66 -16.13 76.89 -1.13
N ILE A 67 -15.70 75.77 -1.72
CA ILE A 67 -15.59 74.50 -1.01
C ILE A 67 -14.18 74.37 -0.45
N CYS A 68 -14.09 74.00 0.82
CA CYS A 68 -12.85 73.75 1.53
C CYS A 68 -12.88 72.33 2.12
N HIS A 69 -11.72 71.70 2.29
CA HIS A 69 -11.58 70.47 3.06
C HIS A 69 -11.05 70.80 4.46
N LEU A 70 -11.85 70.59 5.49
CA LEU A 70 -11.44 70.69 6.89
C LEU A 70 -10.51 69.55 7.26
N MET A 71 -9.34 69.90 7.79
CA MET A 71 -8.28 68.97 8.14
C MET A 71 -8.04 68.88 9.65
N ALA A 72 -8.22 69.98 10.38
CA ALA A 72 -8.05 70.02 11.82
C ALA A 72 -8.88 71.15 12.46
N VAL A 73 -9.20 70.99 13.73
CA VAL A 73 -9.87 72.00 14.56
C VAL A 73 -9.10 72.14 15.87
N SER A 74 -8.80 73.38 16.24
CA SER A 74 -8.18 73.73 17.52
C SER A 74 -8.99 74.86 18.15
N GLN A 75 -9.79 74.54 19.18
CA GLN A 75 -10.79 75.45 19.73
C GLN A 75 -11.70 75.97 18.61
N ASP A 76 -11.83 77.28 18.44
CA ASP A 76 -12.62 77.91 17.38
C ASP A 76 -11.82 78.18 16.08
N THR A 77 -10.59 77.66 15.96
CA THR A 77 -9.78 77.80 14.75
C THR A 77 -9.85 76.55 13.89
N LEU A 78 -10.27 76.72 12.63
CA LEU A 78 -10.33 75.68 11.62
C LEU A 78 -9.09 75.72 10.73
N THR A 79 -8.52 74.56 10.43
CA THR A 79 -7.45 74.39 9.43
C THR A 79 -8.03 73.68 8.21
N VAL A 80 -7.92 74.30 7.03
CA VAL A 80 -8.56 73.82 5.81
C VAL A 80 -7.61 73.83 4.60
N ILE A 81 -7.95 73.01 3.61
CA ILE A 81 -7.48 73.15 2.23
C ILE A 81 -8.56 73.93 1.47
N ARG A 82 -8.17 75.06 0.85
CA ARG A 82 -9.07 76.02 0.17
C ARG A 82 -9.33 75.62 -1.29
N GLY A 83 -10.36 76.19 -1.92
CA GLY A 83 -10.60 76.09 -3.37
C GLY A 83 -10.73 74.66 -3.92
N GLN A 84 -11.58 73.84 -3.30
CA GLN A 84 -11.85 72.46 -3.70
C GLN A 84 -13.08 72.38 -4.63
N GLU A 85 -13.30 71.23 -5.26
CA GLU A 85 -14.45 70.99 -6.17
C GLU A 85 -14.62 72.08 -7.24
N GLU A 86 -13.52 72.44 -7.91
CA GLU A 86 -13.48 73.48 -8.97
C GLU A 86 -13.84 74.91 -8.50
N THR A 87 -13.99 75.12 -7.18
CA THR A 87 -14.10 76.46 -6.61
C THR A 87 -12.73 77.13 -6.45
N THR A 88 -12.69 78.46 -6.44
CA THR A 88 -11.44 79.22 -6.27
C THR A 88 -11.37 79.82 -4.88
N ALA A 89 -10.20 79.70 -4.24
CA ALA A 89 -9.94 80.35 -2.96
C ALA A 89 -10.07 81.87 -3.08
N LYS A 90 -10.85 82.49 -2.19
CA LYS A 90 -11.05 83.95 -2.19
C LYS A 90 -11.09 84.56 -0.79
N GLY A 91 -11.16 85.89 -0.73
CA GLY A 91 -11.40 86.59 0.53
C GLY A 91 -12.85 86.45 0.97
N TRP A 92 -13.06 86.38 2.28
CA TRP A 92 -14.37 86.30 2.92
C TRP A 92 -14.42 87.27 4.10
N SER A 93 -15.58 87.85 4.34
CA SER A 93 -15.76 88.89 5.35
C SER A 93 -16.18 88.29 6.69
N LEU A 94 -15.95 89.05 7.76
CA LEU A 94 -16.57 88.82 9.06
C LEU A 94 -18.09 88.57 8.90
N ASN A 95 -18.61 87.58 9.63
CA ASN A 95 -19.99 87.10 9.58
C ASN A 95 -20.40 86.27 8.36
N ASP A 96 -19.55 86.14 7.33
CA ASP A 96 -19.83 85.19 6.24
C ASP A 96 -19.92 83.76 6.78
N ALA A 97 -20.78 82.95 6.18
CA ALA A 97 -21.15 81.65 6.70
C ALA A 97 -20.07 80.60 6.41
N VAL A 98 -19.83 79.75 7.40
CA VAL A 98 -19.02 78.53 7.30
C VAL A 98 -19.91 77.36 7.65
N ALA A 99 -20.16 76.45 6.71
CA ALA A 99 -21.12 75.38 6.93
C ALA A 99 -20.68 74.05 6.31
N ASN A 100 -21.07 72.93 6.90
CA ASN A 100 -20.91 71.60 6.30
C ASN A 100 -22.16 71.27 5.46
N PHE A 101 -22.29 71.94 4.31
CA PHE A 101 -23.35 71.64 3.35
C PHE A 101 -23.01 70.42 2.50
N ALA A 102 -24.04 69.72 2.05
CA ALA A 102 -23.90 68.70 1.01
C ALA A 102 -23.39 69.36 -0.27
N THR A 103 -22.32 68.84 -0.83
CA THR A 103 -21.75 69.27 -2.11
C THR A 103 -21.90 68.16 -3.13
N ARG A 104 -21.82 68.50 -4.42
CA ARG A 104 -21.82 67.46 -5.47
C ARG A 104 -20.73 66.41 -5.20
N GLY A 105 -19.54 66.83 -4.78
CA GLY A 105 -18.49 65.88 -4.44
C GLY A 105 -18.72 65.13 -3.14
N SER A 106 -19.52 65.60 -2.17
CA SER A 106 -19.89 64.77 -1.00
C SER A 106 -20.85 63.67 -1.43
N GLU A 107 -21.88 64.02 -2.20
CA GLU A 107 -22.89 63.07 -2.68
C GLU A 107 -22.31 62.01 -3.62
N GLN A 108 -21.35 62.39 -4.47
CA GLN A 108 -20.66 61.43 -5.36
C GLN A 108 -19.77 60.43 -4.63
N ASN A 109 -19.39 60.70 -3.38
CA ASN A 109 -18.57 59.77 -2.59
C ASN A 109 -19.40 58.68 -1.89
N TYR A 110 -20.73 58.81 -1.87
CA TYR A 110 -21.60 57.77 -1.30
C TYR A 110 -21.81 56.64 -2.31
N VAL A 111 -21.59 55.41 -1.84
CA VAL A 111 -21.85 54.21 -2.64
C VAL A 111 -23.35 53.98 -2.73
N GLN A 112 -23.88 53.94 -3.95
CA GLN A 112 -25.27 53.60 -4.23
C GLN A 112 -25.49 52.09 -4.23
N ILE A 113 -26.73 51.65 -4.04
CA ILE A 113 -27.06 50.22 -3.96
C ILE A 113 -26.73 49.49 -5.27
N GLU A 114 -26.97 50.11 -6.42
CA GLU A 114 -26.64 49.55 -7.73
C GLU A 114 -25.13 49.40 -7.91
N GLN A 115 -24.33 50.39 -7.47
CA GLN A 115 -22.86 50.32 -7.54
C GLN A 115 -22.30 49.19 -6.66
N LEU A 116 -22.90 48.97 -5.49
CA LEU A 116 -22.54 47.87 -4.61
C LEU A 116 -22.91 46.51 -5.23
N GLN A 117 -24.13 46.38 -5.77
CA GLN A 117 -24.63 45.14 -6.36
C GLN A 117 -23.91 44.77 -7.66
N ALA A 118 -23.54 45.77 -8.48
CA ALA A 118 -22.75 45.59 -9.69
C ALA A 118 -21.25 45.35 -9.39
N GLY A 119 -20.80 45.68 -8.18
CA GLY A 119 -19.41 45.51 -7.77
C GLY A 119 -18.46 46.47 -8.49
N ASP A 120 -18.89 47.71 -8.72
CA ASP A 120 -18.16 48.72 -9.51
C ASP A 120 -16.72 48.96 -9.05
N PHE A 121 -16.43 48.73 -7.77
CA PHE A 121 -15.12 48.99 -7.16
C PHE A 121 -14.27 47.73 -6.96
N THR A 122 -14.82 46.54 -7.20
CA THR A 122 -14.17 45.26 -6.87
C THR A 122 -14.22 44.25 -8.01
N THR A 123 -14.96 44.53 -9.08
CA THR A 123 -15.15 43.60 -10.19
C THR A 123 -14.72 44.22 -11.51
N ALA A 124 -14.10 43.43 -12.38
CA ALA A 124 -13.73 43.88 -13.71
C ALA A 124 -13.67 42.71 -14.69
N THR A 125 -13.94 42.99 -15.97
CA THR A 125 -13.53 42.11 -17.07
C THR A 125 -12.08 42.42 -17.41
N ALA A 126 -11.23 41.39 -17.46
CA ALA A 126 -9.81 41.56 -17.73
C ALA A 126 -9.57 41.97 -19.19
N GLY A 127 -8.82 43.06 -19.37
CA GLY A 127 -8.12 43.34 -20.61
C GLY A 127 -6.79 42.57 -20.69
N GLY A 128 -5.94 42.96 -21.65
CA GLY A 128 -4.60 42.39 -21.81
C GLY A 128 -4.61 41.04 -22.54
N THR A 129 -3.80 40.09 -22.07
CA THR A 129 -3.63 38.76 -22.67
C THR A 129 -3.92 37.65 -21.66
N ALA A 130 -3.94 36.39 -22.13
CA ALA A 130 -4.15 35.19 -21.32
C ALA A 130 -3.30 35.09 -20.05
N ASN A 131 -2.05 35.58 -20.09
CA ASN A 131 -1.09 35.51 -18.98
C ASN A 131 -0.66 36.88 -18.45
N ALA A 132 -1.13 37.98 -19.04
CA ALA A 132 -0.86 39.33 -18.60
C ALA A 132 -2.16 40.12 -18.60
N LEU A 133 -2.95 39.92 -17.55
CA LEU A 133 -4.27 40.50 -17.39
C LEU A 133 -4.14 41.95 -16.92
N THR A 134 -5.07 42.79 -17.33
CA THR A 134 -5.13 44.20 -16.87
C THR A 134 -6.53 44.54 -16.39
N VAL A 135 -6.63 45.24 -15.26
CA VAL A 135 -7.90 45.75 -14.72
C VAL A 135 -7.80 47.22 -14.40
N SER A 136 -8.91 47.93 -14.60
CA SER A 136 -9.06 49.34 -14.23
C SER A 136 -10.32 49.49 -13.41
N LEU A 137 -10.16 49.92 -12.16
CA LEU A 137 -11.28 50.12 -11.23
C LEU A 137 -11.32 51.59 -10.78
N PRO A 138 -12.50 52.17 -10.56
CA PRO A 138 -12.64 53.46 -9.90
C PRO A 138 -12.18 53.39 -8.43
N SER A 139 -11.71 54.50 -7.87
CA SER A 139 -11.24 54.61 -6.49
C SER A 139 -11.27 56.06 -5.99
N THR A 140 -11.60 56.26 -4.71
CA THR A 140 -11.54 57.56 -4.03
C THR A 140 -10.35 57.68 -3.08
N TYR A 141 -9.47 56.67 -3.03
CA TYR A 141 -8.33 56.62 -2.10
C TYR A 141 -7.20 57.61 -2.43
N PHE A 142 -7.13 58.12 -3.66
CA PHE A 142 -6.04 59.00 -4.13
C PHE A 142 -6.31 60.50 -3.96
N ASN A 143 -7.35 60.90 -3.23
CA ASN A 143 -7.58 62.33 -2.97
C ASN A 143 -6.45 62.92 -2.11
N ASN A 144 -6.02 64.14 -2.46
CA ASN A 144 -4.92 64.91 -1.85
C ASN A 144 -3.49 64.42 -2.18
N SER A 145 -3.24 63.94 -3.40
CA SER A 145 -1.88 63.66 -3.92
C SER A 145 -1.08 62.63 -3.09
N GLY A 146 -1.76 61.83 -2.28
CA GLY A 146 -1.14 60.76 -1.50
C GLY A 146 -0.70 59.60 -2.38
N THR A 147 0.42 58.96 -2.02
CA THR A 147 0.94 57.76 -2.69
C THR A 147 0.58 56.46 -1.97
N GLU A 148 0.03 56.55 -0.76
CA GLU A 148 -0.37 55.39 0.03
C GLU A 148 -1.73 54.84 -0.43
N TRP A 149 -1.77 53.54 -0.71
CA TRP A 149 -2.99 52.84 -1.07
C TRP A 149 -3.13 51.54 -0.27
N GLN A 150 -4.36 51.12 -0.02
CA GLN A 150 -4.71 49.89 0.70
C GLN A 150 -5.84 49.21 -0.06
N LEU A 151 -5.59 48.02 -0.61
CA LEU A 151 -6.62 47.16 -1.19
C LEU A 151 -6.84 45.97 -0.25
N LYS A 152 -7.87 46.05 0.58
CA LYS A 152 -8.23 44.99 1.54
C LYS A 152 -9.42 44.14 1.08
N THR A 153 -10.10 44.57 0.03
CA THR A 153 -11.25 43.85 -0.53
C THR A 153 -10.77 42.89 -1.61
N PRO A 154 -11.30 41.65 -1.65
CA PRO A 154 -11.05 40.76 -2.77
C PRO A 154 -11.51 41.38 -4.10
N LEU A 155 -10.76 41.12 -5.16
CA LEU A 155 -11.17 41.47 -6.52
C LEU A 155 -11.78 40.26 -7.21
N ILE A 156 -12.85 40.46 -7.97
CA ILE A 156 -13.47 39.43 -8.82
C ILE A 156 -13.22 39.78 -10.28
N ILE A 157 -12.35 39.02 -10.94
CA ILE A 157 -11.89 39.32 -12.29
C ILE A 157 -12.42 38.28 -13.26
N THR A 158 -13.08 38.74 -14.33
CA THR A 158 -13.56 37.88 -15.42
C THR A 158 -12.53 37.87 -16.55
N PRO A 159 -11.75 36.80 -16.74
CA PRO A 159 -10.74 36.73 -17.79
C PRO A 159 -11.41 36.59 -19.17
N THR A 160 -10.80 37.17 -20.20
CA THR A 160 -11.27 37.10 -21.59
C THR A 160 -10.60 36.01 -22.42
N ALA A 161 -9.60 35.34 -21.85
CA ALA A 161 -8.90 34.19 -22.42
C ALA A 161 -8.48 33.23 -21.30
N ALA A 162 -8.32 31.95 -21.63
CA ALA A 162 -7.75 30.98 -20.69
C ALA A 162 -6.23 31.15 -20.58
N ASN A 163 -5.68 31.05 -19.38
CA ASN A 163 -4.23 31.16 -19.18
C ASN A 163 -3.51 29.91 -19.70
N THR A 164 -2.26 30.08 -20.14
CA THR A 164 -1.41 29.00 -20.67
C THR A 164 -0.19 28.72 -19.79
N GLY A 165 -0.23 29.17 -18.53
CA GLY A 165 0.87 29.08 -17.56
C GLY A 165 0.71 30.15 -16.47
N GLY A 166 1.81 30.51 -15.82
CA GLY A 166 1.84 31.59 -14.84
C GLY A 166 1.30 32.89 -15.44
N ALA A 167 0.50 33.63 -14.64
CA ALA A 167 -0.13 34.86 -15.09
C ALA A 167 0.12 36.03 -14.13
N THR A 168 -0.01 37.25 -14.63
CA THR A 168 0.07 38.49 -13.86
C THR A 168 -1.20 39.32 -14.02
N LEU A 169 -1.43 40.21 -13.05
CA LEU A 169 -2.51 41.19 -13.06
C LEU A 169 -1.95 42.60 -12.85
N GLN A 170 -2.09 43.46 -13.84
CA GLN A 170 -1.87 44.89 -13.69
C GLN A 170 -3.13 45.55 -13.13
N VAL A 171 -3.00 46.24 -11.99
CA VAL A 171 -4.12 46.94 -11.36
C VAL A 171 -3.97 48.44 -11.56
N THR A 172 -4.98 49.06 -12.16
CA THR A 172 -5.10 50.51 -12.31
C THR A 172 -6.27 50.98 -11.45
N LEU A 173 -6.04 51.94 -10.55
CA LEU A 173 -7.09 52.54 -9.74
C LEU A 173 -7.20 54.03 -10.07
N SER A 174 -8.39 54.49 -10.47
CA SER A 174 -8.63 55.90 -10.87
C SER A 174 -7.59 56.47 -11.83
N GLY A 175 -7.20 55.66 -12.82
CA GLY A 175 -6.20 56.03 -13.85
C GLY A 175 -4.74 55.91 -13.40
N ILE A 176 -4.46 55.57 -12.14
CA ILE A 176 -3.10 55.37 -11.63
C ILE A 176 -2.78 53.87 -11.64
N VAL A 177 -1.73 53.48 -12.35
CA VAL A 177 -1.21 52.11 -12.33
C VAL A 177 -0.51 51.86 -11.01
N LEU A 178 -1.02 50.93 -10.21
CA LEU A 178 -0.43 50.57 -8.92
C LEU A 178 0.75 49.63 -9.06
N GLY A 179 0.70 48.77 -10.07
CA GLY A 179 1.71 47.76 -10.33
C GLY A 179 1.17 46.60 -11.15
N THR A 180 2.07 45.70 -11.51
CA THR A 180 1.77 44.40 -12.11
C THR A 180 2.16 43.32 -11.13
N PHE A 181 1.19 42.54 -10.71
CA PHE A 181 1.31 41.60 -9.60
C PHE A 181 1.22 40.16 -10.13
N PRO A 182 2.13 39.26 -9.73
CA PRO A 182 1.96 37.83 -10.02
C PRO A 182 0.67 37.28 -9.41
N LEU A 183 0.04 36.34 -10.13
CA LEU A 183 -1.10 35.57 -9.64
C LEU A 183 -0.61 34.18 -9.19
N TYR A 184 -0.85 33.84 -7.94
CA TYR A 184 -0.46 32.56 -7.36
C TYR A 184 -1.64 31.78 -6.79
N LYS A 185 -1.50 30.47 -6.76
CA LYS A 185 -2.33 29.58 -5.93
C LYS A 185 -1.85 29.61 -4.48
N GLY A 186 -2.54 28.87 -3.61
CA GLY A 186 -2.09 28.61 -2.25
C GLY A 186 -0.62 28.19 -2.17
N HIS A 187 0.09 28.69 -1.16
CA HIS A 187 1.53 28.51 -0.95
C HIS A 187 2.43 29.13 -2.02
N LYS A 188 2.02 30.22 -2.68
CA LYS A 188 2.81 30.97 -3.66
C LYS A 188 3.24 30.12 -4.88
N ARG A 189 2.42 29.14 -5.26
CA ARG A 189 2.64 28.31 -6.46
C ARG A 189 2.10 29.02 -7.69
N GLU A 190 2.83 28.97 -8.81
CA GLU A 190 2.37 29.49 -10.10
C GLU A 190 1.04 28.87 -10.55
N LEU A 191 0.33 29.61 -11.41
CA LEU A 191 -0.81 29.06 -12.14
C LEU A 191 -0.32 28.08 -13.21
N ASP A 192 -1.02 26.96 -13.30
CA ASP A 192 -0.94 25.97 -14.38
C ASP A 192 -1.84 26.40 -15.55
N THR A 193 -1.61 25.80 -16.72
CA THR A 193 -2.48 26.03 -17.88
C THR A 193 -3.94 25.70 -17.56
N GLY A 194 -4.86 26.61 -17.87
CA GLY A 194 -6.31 26.41 -17.73
C GLY A 194 -6.88 26.69 -16.34
N ASP A 195 -6.08 27.19 -15.39
CA ASP A 195 -6.59 27.63 -14.09
C ASP A 195 -7.55 28.82 -14.17
N LEU A 196 -7.31 29.72 -15.12
CA LEU A 196 -8.19 30.81 -15.49
C LEU A 196 -8.94 30.37 -16.74
N VAL A 197 -10.27 30.40 -16.69
CA VAL A 197 -11.14 30.00 -17.80
C VAL A 197 -11.84 31.24 -18.35
N SER A 198 -11.75 31.44 -19.66
CA SER A 198 -12.41 32.56 -20.35
C SER A 198 -13.89 32.69 -19.97
N GLY A 199 -14.30 33.87 -19.52
CA GLY A 199 -15.67 34.18 -19.12
C GLY A 199 -16.06 33.71 -17.71
N VAL A 200 -15.19 32.97 -16.99
CA VAL A 200 -15.46 32.50 -15.63
C VAL A 200 -14.74 33.41 -14.64
N PRO A 201 -15.46 34.19 -13.82
CA PRO A 201 -14.84 35.07 -12.85
C PRO A 201 -14.04 34.29 -11.80
N PHE A 202 -12.85 34.77 -11.47
CA PHE A 202 -12.04 34.27 -10.35
C PHE A 202 -11.92 35.35 -9.28
N CYS A 203 -11.83 34.92 -8.02
CA CYS A 203 -11.57 35.81 -6.90
C CYS A 203 -10.07 35.85 -6.62
N CYS A 204 -9.49 37.04 -6.41
CA CYS A 204 -8.11 37.17 -5.99
C CYS A 204 -7.95 38.18 -4.85
N VAL A 205 -7.09 37.83 -3.89
CA VAL A 205 -6.83 38.62 -2.67
C VAL A 205 -5.38 39.06 -2.66
N LEU A 206 -5.16 40.35 -2.46
CA LEU A 206 -3.82 40.92 -2.37
C LEU A 206 -3.12 40.39 -1.11
N ASP A 207 -1.88 39.94 -1.24
CA ASP A 207 -1.06 39.56 -0.10
C ASP A 207 -0.74 40.77 0.80
N GLN A 208 -0.49 40.53 2.09
CA GLN A 208 -0.18 41.60 3.05
C GLN A 208 1.08 42.40 2.67
N THR A 209 2.05 41.79 1.98
CA THR A 209 3.25 42.49 1.49
C THR A 209 2.98 43.35 0.26
N LYS A 210 1.79 43.24 -0.35
CA LYS A 210 1.39 43.89 -1.61
C LYS A 210 2.28 43.50 -2.80
N GLU A 211 2.87 42.32 -2.79
CA GLU A 211 3.76 41.86 -3.88
C GLU A 211 3.04 41.00 -4.93
N PHE A 212 1.96 40.31 -4.55
CA PHE A 212 1.24 39.37 -5.42
C PHE A 212 -0.21 39.20 -4.99
N PHE A 213 -1.03 38.58 -5.84
CA PHE A 213 -2.39 38.16 -5.49
C PHE A 213 -2.46 36.64 -5.33
N ASN A 214 -3.18 36.21 -4.30
CA ASN A 214 -3.63 34.84 -4.13
C ASN A 214 -4.95 34.65 -4.88
N VAL A 215 -4.95 33.81 -5.91
CA VAL A 215 -6.16 33.38 -6.60
C VAL A 215 -6.88 32.36 -5.72
N ILE A 216 -8.10 32.70 -5.34
CA ILE A 216 -8.99 31.84 -4.55
C ILE A 216 -9.76 30.97 -5.53
N ASN A 217 -9.64 29.65 -5.37
CA ASN A 217 -10.31 28.67 -6.22
C ASN A 217 -10.04 28.88 -7.74
N PRO A 218 -8.77 28.85 -8.19
CA PRO A 218 -8.51 28.63 -9.61
C PRO A 218 -9.16 27.29 -9.98
N THR A 219 -9.82 27.23 -11.12
CA THR A 219 -10.93 26.31 -11.50
C THR A 219 -10.70 24.79 -11.34
N ALA A 220 -9.58 24.33 -10.79
CA ALA A 220 -9.29 22.96 -10.35
C ALA A 220 -9.67 22.68 -8.88
N LEU A 221 -10.88 23.04 -8.42
CA LEU A 221 -11.36 22.64 -7.08
C LEU A 221 -11.60 21.12 -6.97
N TYR A 222 -11.79 20.41 -8.09
CA TYR A 222 -12.11 18.97 -8.13
C TYR A 222 -11.46 18.17 -9.26
N ASN A 223 -10.50 18.74 -9.99
CA ASN A 223 -9.61 17.91 -10.80
C ASN A 223 -8.47 17.46 -9.89
N TYR A 224 -8.72 16.46 -9.04
CA TYR A 224 -7.60 15.64 -8.59
C TYR A 224 -6.97 15.11 -9.87
N SER A 225 -5.74 15.53 -10.17
CA SER A 225 -5.05 14.96 -11.29
C SER A 225 -5.00 13.45 -11.08
N VAL A 226 -5.11 12.68 -12.17
CA VAL A 226 -4.97 11.23 -12.12
C VAL A 226 -3.69 10.84 -11.36
N ASP A 227 -2.66 11.69 -11.37
CA ASP A 227 -1.42 11.55 -10.62
C ASP A 227 -1.56 11.62 -9.10
N GLN A 228 -2.49 12.44 -8.58
CA GLN A 228 -2.73 12.53 -7.14
C GLN A 228 -3.56 11.36 -6.61
N MET A 229 -4.57 10.92 -7.36
CA MET A 229 -5.39 9.76 -6.97
C MET A 229 -4.67 8.43 -7.24
N TYR A 230 -3.93 8.36 -8.34
CA TYR A 230 -3.27 7.17 -8.83
C TYR A 230 -1.79 7.44 -9.12
N PRO A 231 -0.95 7.67 -8.10
CA PRO A 231 0.48 7.91 -8.30
C PRO A 231 1.19 6.72 -8.97
N VAL A 232 2.33 6.98 -9.62
CA VAL A 232 3.17 5.92 -10.19
C VAL A 232 3.56 4.91 -9.09
N GLY A 233 3.40 3.62 -9.40
CA GLY A 233 3.60 2.51 -8.46
C GLY A 233 2.34 2.07 -7.71
N ILE A 234 1.22 2.81 -7.79
CA ILE A 234 -0.04 2.37 -7.18
C ILE A 234 -0.59 1.13 -7.88
N VAL A 235 -1.28 0.29 -7.11
CA VAL A 235 -2.03 -0.87 -7.60
C VAL A 235 -3.52 -0.61 -7.49
N ILE A 236 -4.26 -0.91 -8.56
CA ILE A 236 -5.73 -0.87 -8.58
C ILE A 236 -6.31 -2.21 -9.02
N TRP A 237 -7.52 -2.51 -8.56
CA TRP A 237 -8.22 -3.77 -8.83
C TRP A 237 -9.60 -3.50 -9.43
N PHE A 238 -9.93 -4.20 -10.52
CA PHE A 238 -11.25 -4.14 -11.13
C PHE A 238 -12.00 -5.47 -10.97
N ALA A 239 -13.26 -5.41 -10.54
CA ALA A 239 -14.20 -6.53 -10.56
C ALA A 239 -14.76 -6.82 -11.96
N GLN A 240 -14.35 -6.03 -12.96
CA GLN A 240 -14.76 -6.16 -14.35
C GLN A 240 -13.51 -6.15 -15.25
N ASN A 241 -13.65 -6.64 -16.47
CA ASN A 241 -12.59 -6.55 -17.47
C ASN A 241 -12.43 -5.10 -17.97
N LYS A 242 -11.65 -4.31 -17.22
CA LYS A 242 -11.34 -2.92 -17.51
C LYS A 242 -9.83 -2.77 -17.67
N ASN A 243 -9.43 -2.05 -18.73
CA ASN A 243 -8.05 -1.68 -18.98
C ASN A 243 -7.85 -0.21 -18.57
N PRO A 244 -7.09 0.07 -17.48
CA PRO A 244 -6.89 1.43 -17.01
C PRO A 244 -6.13 2.32 -18.01
N ASN A 245 -5.35 1.75 -18.94
CA ASN A 245 -4.74 2.52 -20.03
C ASN A 245 -5.79 3.19 -20.94
N LEU A 246 -7.02 2.67 -20.99
CA LEU A 246 -8.13 3.27 -21.75
C LEU A 246 -8.98 4.20 -20.87
N LEU A 247 -9.06 3.93 -19.57
CA LEU A 247 -9.86 4.71 -18.63
C LEU A 247 -9.17 6.02 -18.22
N PHE A 248 -7.84 6.02 -18.21
CA PHE A 248 -7.01 7.14 -17.77
C PHE A 248 -6.01 7.52 -18.88
N PRO A 249 -6.47 8.24 -19.93
CA PRO A 249 -5.60 8.67 -21.02
C PRO A 249 -4.40 9.46 -20.51
N GLY A 250 -3.22 9.21 -21.09
CA GLY A 250 -1.97 9.85 -20.68
C GLY A 250 -1.22 9.13 -19.55
N THR A 251 -1.74 8.01 -19.05
CA THR A 251 -1.06 7.15 -18.07
C THR A 251 -0.72 5.78 -18.64
N THR A 252 0.26 5.09 -18.05
CA THR A 252 0.68 3.74 -18.44
C THR A 252 0.52 2.77 -17.27
N TRP A 253 -0.13 1.64 -17.53
CA TRP A 253 -0.45 0.60 -16.54
C TRP A 253 -0.07 -0.78 -17.06
N VAL A 254 0.51 -1.58 -16.17
CA VAL A 254 0.94 -2.96 -16.44
C VAL A 254 0.07 -3.94 -15.67
N TYR A 255 -0.34 -5.02 -16.34
CA TYR A 255 -1.13 -6.08 -15.72
C TYR A 255 -0.28 -6.89 -14.73
N ILE A 256 -0.80 -7.12 -13.53
CA ILE A 256 -0.08 -7.80 -12.44
C ILE A 256 0.08 -9.31 -12.73
N GLY A 257 -0.68 -9.87 -13.65
CA GLY A 257 -0.66 -11.29 -14.01
C GLY A 257 -1.77 -12.11 -13.33
N GLU A 258 -1.84 -13.39 -13.68
CA GLU A 258 -2.97 -14.28 -13.36
C GLU A 258 -2.66 -15.26 -12.24
N ASN A 259 -3.70 -15.66 -11.48
CA ASN A 259 -3.64 -16.67 -10.42
C ASN A 259 -2.58 -16.36 -9.34
N ARG A 260 -2.48 -15.09 -8.92
CA ARG A 260 -1.53 -14.63 -7.90
C ARG A 260 -2.25 -14.13 -6.66
N VAL A 261 -1.61 -14.31 -5.51
CA VAL A 261 -1.99 -13.69 -4.23
C VAL A 261 -0.93 -12.66 -3.86
N ILE A 262 -1.36 -11.51 -3.36
CA ILE A 262 -0.46 -10.43 -2.97
C ILE A 262 0.21 -10.76 -1.63
N ARG A 263 1.53 -10.57 -1.58
CA ARG A 263 2.34 -10.59 -0.36
C ARG A 263 3.00 -9.23 -0.16
N THR A 264 3.22 -8.85 1.09
CA THR A 264 3.97 -7.64 1.42
C THR A 264 5.43 -7.83 1.03
N ALA A 265 5.99 -6.87 0.29
CA ALA A 265 7.41 -6.80 0.02
C ALA A 265 8.21 -6.47 1.29
N LYS A 266 9.54 -6.65 1.23
CA LYS A 266 10.47 -6.15 2.24
C LYS A 266 10.34 -4.64 2.40
N ALA A 267 10.61 -4.15 3.61
CA ALA A 267 10.57 -2.73 3.92
C ALA A 267 11.56 -1.89 3.09
N ASP A 268 12.64 -2.49 2.60
CA ASP A 268 13.63 -1.85 1.72
C ASP A 268 13.25 -1.85 0.23
N GLY A 269 12.12 -2.49 -0.13
CA GLY A 269 11.61 -2.56 -1.49
C GLY A 269 12.39 -3.47 -2.45
N THR A 270 13.39 -4.22 -1.97
CA THR A 270 14.31 -4.98 -2.84
C THR A 270 13.66 -6.15 -3.58
N ASP A 271 12.49 -6.61 -3.13
CA ASP A 271 11.72 -7.70 -3.72
C ASP A 271 10.33 -7.25 -4.20
N ILE A 272 10.12 -5.94 -4.41
CA ILE A 272 8.91 -5.42 -5.06
C ILE A 272 8.71 -6.11 -6.41
N LEU A 273 7.48 -6.58 -6.65
CA LEU A 273 7.06 -7.33 -7.84
C LEU A 273 7.72 -8.71 -8.03
N ALA A 274 8.54 -9.19 -7.08
CA ALA A 274 9.03 -10.56 -7.12
C ALA A 274 7.86 -11.56 -7.08
N SER A 275 7.90 -12.58 -7.94
CA SER A 275 6.86 -13.61 -8.05
C SER A 275 7.40 -14.99 -7.66
N GLY A 276 6.56 -15.80 -7.04
CA GLY A 276 6.87 -17.18 -6.71
C GLY A 276 5.66 -17.95 -6.19
N GLY A 277 5.89 -19.22 -5.81
CA GLY A 277 4.84 -20.14 -5.38
C GLY A 277 4.37 -21.07 -6.51
N ALA A 278 3.54 -22.05 -6.13
CA ALA A 278 2.94 -23.01 -7.04
C ALA A 278 1.56 -23.42 -6.49
N ASP A 279 0.60 -23.60 -7.38
CA ASP A 279 -0.75 -24.07 -7.04
C ASP A 279 -0.77 -25.57 -6.71
N VAL A 280 0.25 -26.30 -7.15
CA VAL A 280 0.32 -27.75 -7.05
C VAL A 280 1.72 -28.18 -6.57
N VAL A 281 1.75 -29.13 -5.64
CA VAL A 281 2.97 -29.79 -5.17
C VAL A 281 2.89 -31.28 -5.47
N THR A 282 3.96 -31.82 -6.07
CA THR A 282 4.18 -33.27 -6.18
C THR A 282 5.13 -33.68 -5.06
N LEU A 283 4.69 -34.56 -4.17
CA LEU A 283 5.54 -35.07 -3.10
C LEU A 283 6.64 -35.95 -3.69
N VAL A 284 7.89 -35.64 -3.36
CA VAL A 284 9.06 -36.46 -3.71
C VAL A 284 9.56 -37.22 -2.49
N PRO A 285 10.37 -38.30 -2.66
CA PRO A 285 10.89 -39.07 -1.52
C PRO A 285 11.57 -38.22 -0.44
N GLY A 286 12.27 -37.14 -0.82
CA GLY A 286 12.88 -36.20 0.12
C GLY A 286 11.89 -35.37 0.97
N ASN A 287 10.60 -35.34 0.62
CA ASN A 287 9.56 -34.71 1.43
C ASN A 287 8.95 -35.67 2.47
N LEU A 288 9.26 -36.97 2.42
CA LEU A 288 8.70 -37.98 3.31
C LEU A 288 9.64 -38.20 4.51
N PRO A 289 9.12 -38.23 5.76
CA PRO A 289 9.90 -38.65 6.91
C PRO A 289 10.47 -40.06 6.75
N ALA A 290 11.63 -40.31 7.38
CA ALA A 290 12.22 -41.64 7.43
C ALA A 290 11.25 -42.64 8.07
N HIS A 291 11.02 -43.76 7.41
CA HIS A 291 10.19 -44.85 7.89
C HIS A 291 10.78 -46.19 7.46
N SER A 292 10.37 -47.27 8.12
CA SER A 292 10.80 -48.64 7.79
C SER A 292 9.60 -49.57 7.74
N HIS A 293 9.70 -50.60 6.90
CA HIS A 293 8.73 -51.69 6.84
C HIS A 293 9.39 -52.94 7.43
N SER A 294 8.75 -53.57 8.41
CA SER A 294 9.17 -54.88 8.90
C SER A 294 8.46 -55.96 8.08
N PHE A 295 9.23 -56.96 7.64
CA PHE A 295 8.71 -58.15 6.97
C PHE A 295 9.22 -59.39 7.71
N SER A 296 8.32 -60.31 8.01
CA SER A 296 8.64 -61.62 8.58
C SER A 296 7.84 -62.67 7.83
N ALA A 297 8.52 -63.70 7.33
CA ALA A 297 7.90 -64.82 6.65
C ALA A 297 8.50 -66.12 7.19
N ASN A 298 7.63 -67.09 7.46
CA ASN A 298 7.99 -68.44 7.82
C ASN A 298 7.43 -69.40 6.77
N THR A 299 8.20 -70.43 6.41
CA THR A 299 7.66 -71.57 5.65
C THR A 299 6.80 -72.43 6.58
N SER A 300 5.84 -73.20 6.03
CA SER A 300 5.11 -74.19 6.82
C SER A 300 6.00 -75.34 7.30
N SER A 301 5.57 -76.08 8.32
CA SER A 301 6.25 -77.31 8.76
C SER A 301 6.32 -78.32 7.61
N PHE A 302 7.51 -78.91 7.39
CA PHE A 302 7.74 -79.94 6.38
C PHE A 302 8.49 -81.12 7.01
N ASP A 303 7.90 -82.31 6.94
CA ASP A 303 8.51 -83.55 7.40
C ASP A 303 9.03 -84.36 6.21
N TYR A 304 10.34 -84.62 6.17
CA TYR A 304 10.96 -85.46 5.14
C TYR A 304 10.53 -86.92 5.24
N GLY A 305 9.92 -87.33 6.35
CA GLY A 305 9.48 -88.70 6.65
C GLY A 305 10.64 -89.66 6.88
N THR A 306 10.31 -90.93 7.08
CA THR A 306 11.31 -92.01 7.25
C THR A 306 11.76 -92.53 5.89
N LYS A 307 13.07 -92.78 5.73
CA LYS A 307 13.66 -93.38 4.52
C LYS A 307 14.31 -94.71 4.87
N THR A 308 14.09 -95.73 4.03
CA THR A 308 14.73 -97.04 4.17
C THR A 308 16.02 -97.05 3.36
N SER A 309 17.11 -97.54 3.96
CA SER A 309 18.37 -97.74 3.24
C SER A 309 18.23 -98.83 2.18
N SER A 310 19.18 -98.90 1.25
CA SER A 310 19.29 -100.04 0.33
C SER A 310 19.48 -101.35 1.10
N SER A 311 19.02 -102.46 0.50
CA SER A 311 19.24 -103.81 1.06
C SER A 311 20.71 -104.22 0.97
N PHE A 312 21.22 -104.87 2.01
CA PHE A 312 22.56 -105.46 2.05
C PHE A 312 22.47 -106.88 2.61
N ASP A 313 22.98 -107.86 1.86
CA ASP A 313 22.98 -109.27 2.24
C ASP A 313 24.42 -109.74 2.53
N TYR A 314 24.66 -110.26 3.74
CA TYR A 314 25.94 -110.84 4.11
C TYR A 314 26.19 -112.20 3.43
N GLY A 315 25.16 -112.84 2.86
CA GLY A 315 25.21 -114.17 2.27
C GLY A 315 25.51 -115.27 3.29
N THR A 316 25.88 -116.45 2.80
CA THR A 316 26.31 -117.57 3.65
C THR A 316 27.76 -117.40 4.11
N LYS A 317 28.01 -117.51 5.41
CA LYS A 317 29.35 -117.58 5.99
C LYS A 317 29.62 -118.99 6.52
N THR A 318 30.75 -119.57 6.17
CA THR A 318 31.16 -120.91 6.62
C THR A 318 32.02 -120.83 7.88
N SER A 319 31.79 -121.70 8.85
CA SER A 319 32.66 -121.82 10.03
C SER A 319 34.01 -122.44 9.64
N ASN A 320 34.98 -122.42 10.56
CA ASN A 320 36.17 -123.25 10.43
C ASN A 320 35.81 -124.76 10.59
N SER A 321 36.68 -125.65 10.13
CA SER A 321 36.53 -127.11 10.25
C SER A 321 37.11 -127.63 11.56
N ALA A 322 36.28 -128.23 12.44
CA ALA A 322 36.67 -128.79 13.74
C ALA A 322 35.77 -129.98 14.14
N GLY A 323 36.09 -130.71 15.22
CA GLY A 323 35.23 -131.73 15.84
C GLY A 323 35.61 -133.21 15.64
N ALA A 324 36.70 -133.50 14.90
CA ALA A 324 37.20 -134.86 14.73
C ALA A 324 37.73 -135.46 16.05
N HIS A 325 37.28 -136.66 16.41
CA HIS A 325 37.73 -137.41 17.59
C HIS A 325 37.56 -138.93 17.40
N THR A 326 38.20 -139.75 18.24
CA THR A 326 38.22 -141.23 18.16
C THR A 326 37.60 -141.91 19.39
N HIS A 327 37.07 -143.12 19.24
CA HIS A 327 36.52 -143.97 20.32
C HIS A 327 37.23 -145.33 20.39
N ASN A 328 37.17 -146.04 21.53
CA ASN A 328 37.75 -147.38 21.74
C ASN A 328 36.73 -148.38 22.35
N ALA A 329 36.83 -149.68 22.03
CA ALA A 329 35.93 -150.74 22.52
C ALA A 329 36.67 -152.06 22.86
N TRP A 330 36.07 -152.90 23.73
CA TRP A 330 36.60 -154.20 24.19
C TRP A 330 35.57 -155.34 24.01
N GLN A 331 36.00 -156.56 23.66
CA GLN A 331 35.13 -157.76 23.51
C GLN A 331 35.66 -158.95 24.33
N PHE A 332 34.76 -159.75 24.91
CA PHE A 332 35.04 -161.01 25.62
C PHE A 332 34.26 -162.18 24.98
N THR A 333 34.86 -163.36 24.83
CA THR A 333 34.25 -164.58 24.25
C THR A 333 34.09 -165.68 25.31
N LEU A 334 32.94 -166.39 25.33
CA LEU A 334 32.68 -167.55 26.21
C LEU A 334 32.85 -168.87 25.43
N ASP A 335 33.94 -169.61 25.65
CA ASP A 335 33.95 -171.07 25.91
C ASP A 335 35.42 -171.60 26.06
N GLY A 336 35.81 -171.92 27.30
CA GLY A 336 36.78 -172.97 27.65
C GLY A 336 38.28 -172.80 27.39
N ALA A 337 38.75 -172.12 26.35
CA ALA A 337 40.18 -171.92 26.06
C ALA A 337 40.53 -170.42 26.04
N VAL A 338 41.23 -169.96 27.07
CA VAL A 338 41.63 -168.54 27.21
C VAL A 338 42.67 -168.19 26.14
N GLN A 339 42.22 -167.56 25.05
CA GLN A 339 43.04 -166.61 24.30
C GLN A 339 42.20 -165.37 23.99
N SER A 340 42.43 -164.29 24.75
CA SER A 340 41.91 -162.96 24.46
C SER A 340 42.69 -162.36 23.29
N TYR A 341 42.00 -162.10 22.17
CA TYR A 341 42.53 -161.24 21.12
C TYR A 341 41.95 -159.83 21.26
N ARG A 342 42.82 -158.81 21.14
CA ARG A 342 42.39 -157.44 20.83
C ARG A 342 41.64 -157.49 19.50
N ILE A 343 40.39 -157.01 19.45
CA ILE A 343 39.76 -156.77 18.16
C ILE A 343 40.41 -155.53 17.57
N SER A 344 41.24 -155.75 16.56
CA SER A 344 41.60 -154.69 15.64
C SER A 344 40.36 -154.40 14.80
N LEU A 345 39.68 -153.29 15.08
CA LEU A 345 38.59 -152.75 14.23
C LEU A 345 39.13 -152.17 12.90
N HIS A 346 40.40 -152.46 12.57
CA HIS A 346 41.03 -152.24 11.28
C HIS A 346 42.08 -153.35 11.00
N ASP A 347 41.85 -154.09 9.91
CA ASP A 347 42.78 -154.82 9.03
C ASP A 347 44.09 -155.45 9.55
N ARG A 348 44.07 -156.69 10.07
CA ARG A 348 45.07 -157.74 9.73
C ARG A 348 44.47 -159.17 9.77
N TRP A 349 44.13 -159.63 8.58
CA TRP A 349 43.90 -161.00 8.05
C TRP A 349 43.96 -162.23 8.99
N PHE A 350 42.94 -162.44 9.84
CA PHE A 350 42.43 -163.75 10.28
C PHE A 350 40.95 -163.60 10.70
N GLY A 351 40.01 -164.27 10.02
CA GLY A 351 38.60 -164.42 10.43
C GLY A 351 37.77 -163.12 10.54
N ASN A 352 37.20 -162.68 9.42
CA ASN A 352 36.50 -161.40 9.29
C ASN A 352 35.16 -161.35 10.08
N ASN A 353 35.10 -160.55 11.15
CA ASN A 353 33.85 -160.00 11.70
C ASN A 353 34.05 -158.49 11.90
N LEU A 354 33.81 -157.72 10.84
CA LEU A 354 33.85 -156.25 10.86
C LEU A 354 32.49 -155.71 11.32
N THR A 355 32.45 -155.05 12.47
CA THR A 355 31.26 -154.31 12.94
C THR A 355 31.51 -152.81 12.81
N ALA A 356 30.80 -152.16 11.89
CA ALA A 356 30.78 -150.71 11.80
C ALA A 356 30.01 -150.12 12.98
N THR A 357 30.51 -149.00 13.54
CA THR A 357 29.71 -148.19 14.46
C THR A 357 28.53 -147.58 13.70
N ASN A 358 27.40 -147.37 14.37
CA ASN A 358 26.28 -146.64 13.77
C ASN A 358 26.69 -145.19 13.43
N SER A 359 26.10 -144.62 12.39
CA SER A 359 26.29 -143.20 12.04
C SER A 359 25.75 -142.30 13.15
N ALA A 360 26.62 -141.50 13.77
CA ALA A 360 26.31 -140.56 14.85
C ALA A 360 27.19 -139.30 14.76
N GLY A 361 26.84 -138.24 15.49
CA GLY A 361 27.65 -137.01 15.58
C GLY A 361 27.17 -135.83 14.72
N ALA A 362 26.10 -136.00 13.93
CA ALA A 362 25.44 -134.89 13.26
C ALA A 362 24.85 -133.93 14.30
N HIS A 363 25.34 -132.70 14.32
CA HIS A 363 24.87 -131.62 15.19
C HIS A 363 24.92 -130.28 14.47
N THR A 364 24.21 -129.30 14.99
CA THR A 364 24.19 -127.93 14.48
C THR A 364 24.52 -126.95 15.61
N HIS A 365 25.25 -125.90 15.29
CA HIS A 365 25.49 -124.78 16.20
C HIS A 365 24.62 -123.58 15.82
N THR A 366 24.10 -122.88 16.82
CA THR A 366 23.45 -121.58 16.63
C THR A 366 24.46 -120.48 16.96
N VAL A 367 24.68 -119.56 16.02
CA VAL A 367 25.55 -118.39 16.23
C VAL A 367 24.69 -117.13 16.17
N VAL A 368 24.66 -116.38 17.27
CA VAL A 368 23.93 -115.11 17.35
C VAL A 368 24.87 -113.99 16.89
N ILE A 369 24.50 -113.28 15.82
CA ILE A 369 25.30 -112.15 15.28
C ILE A 369 25.00 -110.84 16.02
N GLY A 370 23.73 -110.57 16.31
CA GLY A 370 23.26 -109.36 16.98
C GLY A 370 22.75 -108.26 16.04
N ALA A 371 22.08 -107.27 16.63
CA ALA A 371 21.58 -106.10 15.92
C ALA A 371 22.65 -105.00 15.83
N HIS A 372 22.60 -104.20 14.78
CA HIS A 372 23.41 -102.99 14.66
C HIS A 372 22.62 -101.87 13.98
N THR A 373 23.05 -100.63 14.15
CA THR A 373 22.45 -99.45 13.53
C THR A 373 23.53 -98.58 12.91
N HIS A 374 23.16 -97.79 11.91
CA HIS A 374 24.01 -96.78 11.28
C HIS A 374 23.38 -95.40 11.44
N THR A 375 24.20 -94.35 11.43
CA THR A 375 23.74 -92.96 11.35
C THR A 375 24.05 -92.39 9.98
N VAL A 376 23.15 -91.57 9.44
CA VAL A 376 23.35 -90.88 8.15
C VAL A 376 23.21 -89.38 8.38
N ALA A 377 24.27 -88.64 8.06
CA ALA A 377 24.26 -87.18 8.11
C ALA A 377 23.57 -86.61 6.86
N ILE A 378 22.50 -85.82 7.05
CA ILE A 378 21.73 -85.23 5.95
C ILE A 378 22.34 -83.91 5.45
N GLY A 379 22.93 -83.12 6.36
CA GLY A 379 23.55 -81.84 6.05
C GLY A 379 22.62 -80.63 6.15
N ALA A 380 23.21 -79.43 6.16
CA ALA A 380 22.47 -78.18 6.16
C ALA A 380 21.90 -77.88 4.76
N HIS A 381 20.70 -77.30 4.71
CA HIS A 381 20.10 -76.78 3.48
C HIS A 381 19.48 -75.41 3.75
N SER A 382 19.18 -74.66 2.68
CA SER A 382 18.60 -73.32 2.77
C SER A 382 17.38 -73.19 1.85
N HIS A 383 16.49 -72.28 2.20
CA HIS A 383 15.32 -71.90 1.39
C HIS A 383 15.40 -70.41 1.07
N SER A 384 15.05 -70.04 -0.15
CA SER A 384 14.88 -68.65 -0.54
C SER A 384 13.41 -68.24 -0.35
N VAL A 385 13.18 -67.15 0.37
CA VAL A 385 11.85 -66.55 0.56
C VAL A 385 11.89 -65.14 -0.02
N SER A 386 10.98 -64.82 -0.94
CA SER A 386 10.86 -63.50 -1.56
C SER A 386 9.40 -63.08 -1.67
N GLY A 387 9.14 -61.79 -1.50
CA GLY A 387 7.83 -61.18 -1.70
C GLY A 387 7.98 -59.68 -1.99
N SER A 388 6.90 -59.03 -2.41
CA SER A 388 6.83 -57.58 -2.59
C SER A 388 5.63 -57.04 -1.83
N THR A 389 5.75 -55.86 -1.24
CA THR A 389 4.59 -55.12 -0.74
C THR A 389 3.85 -54.46 -1.90
N GLU A 390 2.56 -54.19 -1.73
CA GLU A 390 1.82 -53.38 -2.70
C GLU A 390 2.41 -51.96 -2.80
N SER A 391 2.17 -51.28 -3.93
CA SER A 391 2.56 -49.88 -4.11
C SER A 391 1.54 -48.97 -3.42
N THR A 392 1.97 -48.27 -2.36
CA THR A 392 1.13 -47.27 -1.69
C THR A 392 1.40 -45.86 -2.25
N GLY A 393 0.33 -45.13 -2.57
CA GLY A 393 0.38 -43.77 -3.12
C GLY A 393 0.10 -43.72 -4.63
N SER A 394 -0.74 -42.78 -5.08
CA SER A 394 -1.15 -42.64 -6.49
C SER A 394 -0.26 -41.71 -7.31
N GLY A 395 0.70 -41.03 -6.69
CA GLY A 395 1.49 -39.96 -7.32
C GLY A 395 0.65 -38.74 -7.72
N THR A 396 -0.62 -38.67 -7.31
CA THR A 396 -1.50 -37.54 -7.61
C THR A 396 -0.99 -36.29 -6.91
N ALA A 397 -0.88 -35.21 -7.68
CA ALA A 397 -0.38 -33.97 -7.18
C ALA A 397 -1.37 -33.33 -6.18
N LEU A 398 -0.84 -32.75 -5.11
CA LEU A 398 -1.63 -32.09 -4.08
C LEU A 398 -1.88 -30.64 -4.50
N SER A 399 -3.16 -30.26 -4.65
CA SER A 399 -3.55 -28.86 -4.79
C SER A 399 -3.38 -28.14 -3.46
N VAL A 400 -2.67 -27.01 -3.49
CA VAL A 400 -2.49 -26.11 -2.33
C VAL A 400 -3.19 -24.77 -2.54
N VAL A 401 -4.11 -24.72 -3.50
CA VAL A 401 -4.88 -23.53 -3.85
C VAL A 401 -5.91 -23.21 -2.79
N ASN A 402 -5.84 -22.02 -2.20
CA ASN A 402 -6.85 -21.52 -1.25
C ASN A 402 -8.15 -21.11 -1.96
N ALA A 403 -9.26 -21.03 -1.24
CA ALA A 403 -10.47 -20.37 -1.76
C ALA A 403 -10.17 -18.88 -2.02
N TYR A 404 -10.59 -18.36 -3.19
CA TYR A 404 -10.25 -16.99 -3.61
C TYR A 404 -11.35 -16.31 -4.44
N VAL A 405 -11.24 -14.99 -4.59
CA VAL A 405 -11.94 -14.16 -5.58
C VAL A 405 -10.92 -13.57 -6.54
N LYS A 406 -11.20 -13.60 -7.85
CA LYS A 406 -10.31 -13.04 -8.88
C LYS A 406 -10.76 -11.64 -9.29
N LEU A 407 -9.83 -10.69 -9.23
CA LEU A 407 -9.99 -9.32 -9.72
C LEU A 407 -8.86 -9.00 -10.70
N MET A 408 -9.11 -8.09 -11.64
CA MET A 408 -8.10 -7.61 -12.59
C MET A 408 -7.19 -6.58 -11.91
N GLY A 409 -5.98 -6.98 -11.56
CA GLY A 409 -4.98 -6.13 -10.91
C GLY A 409 -4.04 -5.46 -11.92
N TRP A 410 -3.84 -4.15 -11.77
CA TRP A 410 -2.92 -3.36 -12.59
C TRP A 410 -2.07 -2.45 -11.69
N TYR A 411 -0.82 -2.19 -12.08
CA TYR A 411 0.02 -1.19 -11.42
C TYR A 411 0.48 -0.12 -12.41
N ARG A 412 0.56 1.12 -11.94
CA ARG A 412 0.93 2.27 -12.79
C ARG A 412 2.45 2.39 -12.92
N THR A 413 2.94 2.68 -14.12
CA THR A 413 4.38 2.88 -14.40
C THR A 413 4.72 4.26 -14.96
N ALA A 414 3.76 4.98 -15.55
CA ALA A 414 3.93 6.35 -16.01
C ALA A 414 2.62 7.12 -15.95
#